data_AF-G9MFJ7-F1
#
_entry.id   AF-G9MFJ7-F1
#
_cell.length_a   1.000
_cell.length_b   1.000
_cell.length_c   1.000
_cell.angle_alpha   90.00
_cell.angle_beta   90.00
_cell.angle_gamma   90.00
#
_symmetry.space_group_name_H-M   'P 1'
#
loop_
_entity.id
_entity.type
_entity.pdbx_description
1 polymer ?
#
loop_
_entity_poly.entity_id
_entity_poly.type
_entity_poly.pdbx_seq_one_letter_code
_entity_poly.pdbx_strand_id
1 'polypeptide(L)'
;MGIQWQSQRRFLRFGTKTEAVFRVPWAVQMFPAIVLFVALFFIPESPRWLASQDRWEEALDVLASVHGQGNHQATIVQAQYAEIRESMAVAESQGEVKWAELIHPDNIHRISNGIFVHIWTQLSGNNALLYYIVYIFQMAGLTGNVKLIASSVQYIINVVFTLPAIFFLDRIGRRPALIGGAFFMMIWLYSTAGVMAQYGHYVPGGFDGSTAAAVIAFTYLLVATYSFTWAPISWCYPSEIYHIRLRGKA
;
A
#
# COMPACT_ATOMS: atom_id res chain seq x y z
N MET A 1 16.88 17.75 -22.64
CA MET A 1 15.41 17.78 -22.45
C MET A 1 14.60 17.38 -23.71
N GLY A 2 15.18 16.65 -24.69
CA GLY A 2 14.54 16.35 -25.99
C GLY A 2 14.29 14.87 -26.30
N ILE A 3 14.68 13.94 -25.41
CA ILE A 3 14.66 12.49 -25.69
C ILE A 3 13.37 11.81 -25.18
N GLN A 4 12.69 12.38 -24.18
CA GLN A 4 11.40 11.87 -23.69
C GLN A 4 10.25 12.05 -24.70
N TRP A 5 10.31 13.07 -25.57
CA TRP A 5 9.30 13.36 -26.59
C TRP A 5 9.29 12.37 -27.77
N GLN A 6 10.41 11.71 -28.05
CA GLN A 6 10.52 10.72 -29.13
C GLN A 6 9.99 9.35 -28.70
N SER A 7 10.13 9.00 -27.42
CA SER A 7 9.59 7.76 -26.83
C SER A 7 8.05 7.75 -26.81
N GLN A 8 7.42 8.89 -26.51
CA GLN A 8 5.95 9.03 -26.57
C GLN A 8 5.40 8.93 -28.00
N ARG A 9 6.10 9.51 -28.99
CA ARG A 9 5.67 9.44 -30.40
C ARG A 9 5.71 8.03 -30.99
N ARG A 10 6.60 7.16 -30.50
CA ARG A 10 6.69 5.76 -30.95
C ARG A 10 5.61 4.87 -30.32
N PHE A 11 5.02 5.27 -29.20
CA PHE A 11 3.85 4.60 -28.59
C PHE A 11 2.57 4.74 -29.44
N LEU A 12 2.48 5.80 -30.27
CA LEU A 12 1.32 6.07 -31.15
C LEU A 12 1.27 5.23 -32.44
N ARG A 13 2.24 4.34 -32.68
CA ARG A 13 2.30 3.54 -33.92
C ARG A 13 1.82 2.09 -33.78
N PHE A 14 1.49 1.62 -32.57
CA PHE A 14 0.85 0.32 -32.38
C PHE A 14 -0.66 0.51 -32.18
N GLY A 15 -1.41 0.47 -33.28
CA GLY A 15 -2.77 -0.08 -33.30
C GLY A 15 -3.87 0.58 -32.47
N THR A 16 -4.12 1.87 -32.66
CA THR A 16 -5.44 2.52 -32.92
C THR A 16 -5.32 4.02 -32.64
N LYS A 17 -5.57 4.85 -33.66
CA LYS A 17 -5.54 6.31 -33.59
C LYS A 17 -6.81 6.87 -32.92
N THR A 18 -7.10 6.48 -31.70
CA THR A 18 -8.34 6.92 -31.05
C THR A 18 -8.06 7.39 -29.64
N GLU A 19 -8.52 8.60 -29.31
CA GLU A 19 -8.53 9.18 -27.96
C GLU A 19 -9.09 8.21 -26.89
N ALA A 20 -9.83 7.18 -27.34
CA ALA A 20 -10.33 6.06 -26.57
C ALA A 20 -9.24 5.27 -25.81
N VAL A 21 -8.02 5.10 -26.33
CA VAL A 21 -6.97 4.32 -25.62
C VAL A 21 -6.56 4.97 -24.31
N PHE A 22 -6.64 6.30 -24.22
CA PHE A 22 -6.44 7.01 -22.96
C PHE A 22 -7.75 7.06 -22.16
N ARG A 23 -8.90 7.34 -22.77
CA ARG A 23 -10.17 7.46 -22.04
C ARG A 23 -10.67 6.16 -21.40
N VAL A 24 -10.40 5.01 -22.01
CA VAL A 24 -10.86 3.69 -21.53
C VAL A 24 -10.27 3.35 -20.15
N PRO A 25 -8.95 3.44 -19.89
CA PRO A 25 -8.40 3.26 -18.54
C PRO A 25 -9.03 4.17 -17.48
N TRP A 26 -9.27 5.44 -17.80
CA TRP A 26 -9.95 6.37 -16.87
C TRP A 26 -11.40 5.98 -16.64
N ALA A 27 -12.12 5.57 -17.69
CA ALA A 27 -13.49 5.08 -17.58
C ALA A 27 -13.59 3.79 -16.76
N VAL A 28 -12.63 2.88 -16.91
CA VAL A 28 -12.54 1.65 -16.12
C VAL A 28 -12.24 1.96 -14.65
N GLN A 29 -11.44 2.99 -14.34
CA GLN A 29 -11.22 3.45 -12.96
C GLN A 29 -12.45 4.13 -12.35
N MET A 30 -13.30 4.78 -13.16
CA MET A 30 -14.56 5.34 -12.66
C MET A 30 -15.55 4.27 -12.23
N PHE A 31 -15.51 3.08 -12.83
CA PHE A 31 -16.44 1.99 -12.47
C PHE A 31 -16.38 1.59 -10.98
N PRO A 32 -15.22 1.21 -10.39
CA PRO A 32 -15.14 0.91 -8.97
C PRO A 32 -15.44 2.14 -8.09
N ALA A 33 -15.12 3.36 -8.55
CA ALA A 33 -15.47 4.57 -7.82
C ALA A 33 -16.99 4.79 -7.71
N ILE A 34 -17.73 4.56 -8.79
CA ILE A 34 -19.20 4.64 -8.81
C ILE A 34 -19.79 3.52 -7.95
N VAL A 35 -19.28 2.29 -8.06
CA VAL A 35 -19.74 1.18 -7.23
C VAL A 35 -19.52 1.49 -5.75
N LEU A 36 -18.36 2.04 -5.38
CA LEU A 36 -18.07 2.42 -4.00
C LEU A 36 -18.94 3.60 -3.53
N PHE A 37 -19.21 4.58 -4.40
CA PHE A 37 -20.12 5.69 -4.11
C PHE A 37 -21.54 5.21 -3.84
N VAL A 38 -22.04 4.26 -4.65
CA VAL A 38 -23.36 3.64 -4.42
C VAL A 38 -23.34 2.78 -3.15
N ALA A 39 -22.29 2.00 -2.94
CA ALA A 39 -22.14 1.15 -1.75
C ALA A 39 -22.09 1.97 -0.45
N LEU A 40 -21.55 3.19 -0.48
CA LEU A 40 -21.51 4.08 0.68
C LEU A 40 -22.90 4.35 1.27
N PHE A 41 -23.95 4.38 0.45
CA PHE A 41 -25.34 4.55 0.93
C PHE A 41 -25.89 3.31 1.66
N PHE A 42 -25.28 2.14 1.48
CA PHE A 42 -25.71 0.89 2.12
C PHE A 42 -24.81 0.44 3.28
N ILE A 43 -23.61 1.02 3.39
CA ILE A 43 -22.67 0.69 4.47
C ILE A 43 -23.10 1.45 5.73
N PRO A 44 -23.37 0.77 6.86
CA PRO A 44 -23.70 1.44 8.10
C PRO A 44 -22.51 2.29 8.59
N GLU A 45 -22.81 3.42 9.21
CA GLU A 45 -21.79 4.31 9.76
C GLU A 45 -20.93 3.57 10.81
N SER A 46 -19.66 3.98 10.93
CA SER A 46 -18.76 3.35 11.90
C SER A 46 -19.32 3.47 13.32
N PRO A 47 -19.46 2.37 14.09
CA PRO A 47 -19.97 2.40 15.47
C PRO A 47 -19.21 3.38 16.37
N ARG A 48 -17.92 3.58 16.08
CA ARG A 48 -17.06 4.52 16.81
C ARG A 48 -17.38 5.98 16.50
N TRP A 49 -17.78 6.28 15.27
CA TRP A 49 -18.23 7.62 14.90
C TRP A 49 -19.60 7.93 15.51
N LEU A 50 -20.54 6.96 15.48
CA LEU A 50 -21.84 7.08 16.14
C LEU A 50 -21.70 7.34 17.65
N ALA A 51 -20.81 6.60 18.32
CA ALA A 51 -20.47 6.83 19.74
C ALA A 51 -19.90 8.24 20.00
N SER A 52 -19.13 8.81 19.07
CA SER A 52 -18.59 10.17 19.21
C SER A 52 -19.64 11.28 19.05
N GLN A 53 -20.81 10.96 18.50
CA GLN A 53 -21.95 11.87 18.33
C GLN A 53 -23.05 11.60 19.37
N ASP A 54 -22.73 10.89 20.46
CA ASP A 54 -23.68 10.45 21.51
C ASP A 54 -24.84 9.55 21.03
N ARG A 55 -24.74 8.96 19.83
CA ARG A 55 -25.74 8.02 19.26
C ARG A 55 -25.44 6.58 19.66
N TRP A 56 -25.53 6.32 20.97
CA TRP A 56 -25.12 5.05 21.59
C TRP A 56 -26.00 3.83 21.21
N GLU A 57 -27.30 4.03 21.04
CA GLU A 57 -28.24 2.96 20.65
C GLU A 57 -27.95 2.47 19.24
N GLU A 58 -27.78 3.39 18.29
CA GLU A 58 -27.42 3.06 16.90
C GLU A 58 -26.03 2.44 16.79
N ALA A 59 -25.07 2.89 17.61
CA ALA A 59 -23.75 2.28 17.69
C ALA A 59 -23.86 0.80 18.12
N LEU A 60 -24.75 0.49 19.07
CA LEU A 60 -25.00 -0.87 19.55
C LEU A 60 -25.69 -1.73 18.48
N ASP A 61 -26.67 -1.17 17.76
CA ASP A 61 -27.36 -1.85 16.65
C ASP A 61 -26.39 -2.22 15.52
N VAL A 62 -25.51 -1.28 15.13
CA VAL A 62 -24.47 -1.57 14.13
C VAL A 62 -23.48 -2.61 14.67
N LEU A 63 -23.07 -2.53 15.93
CA LEU A 63 -22.16 -3.50 16.55
C LEU A 63 -22.78 -4.91 16.61
N ALA A 64 -24.06 -4.99 16.93
CA ALA A 64 -24.83 -6.23 16.94
C ALA A 64 -25.01 -6.81 15.54
N SER A 65 -25.24 -5.96 14.53
CA SER A 65 -25.36 -6.41 13.14
C SER A 65 -24.03 -6.97 12.58
N VAL A 66 -22.90 -6.36 12.93
CA VAL A 66 -21.56 -6.72 12.42
C VAL A 66 -20.92 -7.87 13.20
N HIS A 67 -21.00 -7.86 14.53
CA HIS A 67 -20.31 -8.84 15.41
C HIS A 67 -21.25 -9.78 16.17
N GLY A 68 -22.53 -9.43 16.31
CA GLY A 68 -23.50 -10.15 17.16
C GLY A 68 -24.52 -10.98 16.39
N GLN A 69 -24.50 -11.00 15.05
CA GLN A 69 -25.56 -11.59 14.21
C GLN A 69 -26.98 -11.10 14.60
N GLY A 70 -27.10 -9.84 15.07
CA GLY A 70 -28.34 -9.25 15.57
C GLY A 70 -28.59 -9.43 17.07
N ASN A 71 -27.70 -10.06 17.84
CA ASN A 71 -27.84 -10.18 19.28
C ASN A 71 -27.09 -9.07 20.05
N HIS A 72 -27.86 -8.16 20.63
CA HIS A 72 -27.38 -7.01 21.41
C HIS A 72 -26.70 -7.44 22.73
N GLN A 73 -27.00 -8.65 23.22
CA GLN A 73 -26.51 -9.20 24.48
C GLN A 73 -25.31 -10.15 24.28
N ALA A 74 -24.84 -10.34 23.05
CA ALA A 74 -23.67 -11.16 22.81
C ALA A 74 -22.46 -10.61 23.58
N THR A 75 -21.74 -11.48 24.29
CA THR A 75 -20.59 -11.09 25.14
C THR A 75 -19.55 -10.24 24.38
N ILE A 76 -19.35 -10.53 23.10
CA ILE A 76 -18.43 -9.79 22.23
C ILE A 76 -18.93 -8.36 21.95
N VAL A 77 -20.23 -8.20 21.71
CA VAL A 77 -20.87 -6.90 21.45
C VAL A 77 -20.82 -6.03 22.71
N GLN A 78 -21.18 -6.59 23.86
CA GLN A 78 -21.13 -5.88 25.14
C GLN A 78 -19.70 -5.51 25.55
N ALA A 79 -18.72 -6.39 25.33
CA ALA A 79 -17.31 -6.10 25.59
C ALA A 79 -16.78 -4.96 24.70
N GLN A 80 -17.06 -5.01 23.40
CA GLN A 80 -16.67 -3.93 22.47
C GLN A 80 -17.40 -2.61 22.79
N TYR A 81 -18.68 -2.67 23.16
CA TYR A 81 -19.45 -1.49 23.55
C TYR A 81 -18.86 -0.85 24.83
N ALA A 82 -18.47 -1.64 25.82
CA ALA A 82 -17.79 -1.18 27.02
C ALA A 82 -16.42 -0.54 26.71
N GLU A 83 -15.61 -1.17 25.84
CA GLU A 83 -14.32 -0.63 25.40
C GLU A 83 -14.48 0.72 24.68
N ILE A 84 -15.48 0.84 23.80
CA ILE A 84 -15.77 2.10 23.10
C ILE A 84 -16.18 3.17 24.12
N ARG A 85 -17.05 2.84 25.08
CA ARG A 85 -17.46 3.79 26.13
C ARG A 85 -16.28 4.26 26.98
N GLU A 86 -15.42 3.35 27.40
CA GLU A 86 -14.21 3.69 28.16
C GLU A 86 -13.29 4.60 27.34
N SER A 87 -13.09 4.28 26.06
CA SER A 87 -12.27 5.10 25.16
C SER A 87 -12.84 6.51 24.95
N MET A 88 -14.17 6.67 24.98
CA MET A 88 -14.83 7.97 24.85
C MET A 88 -14.82 8.76 26.16
N ALA A 89 -15.00 8.12 27.31
CA ALA A 89 -14.83 8.79 28.61
C ALA A 89 -13.38 9.30 28.81
N VAL A 90 -12.39 8.52 28.36
CA VAL A 90 -10.99 8.96 28.33
C VAL A 90 -10.79 10.10 27.33
N ALA A 91 -11.51 10.12 26.21
CA ALA A 91 -11.40 11.19 25.24
C ALA A 91 -12.03 12.51 25.70
N GLU A 92 -13.20 12.43 26.34
CA GLU A 92 -13.97 13.56 26.85
C GLU A 92 -13.24 14.23 28.03
N SER A 93 -12.66 13.42 28.93
CA SER A 93 -11.83 13.93 30.04
C SER A 93 -10.54 14.63 29.59
N GLN A 94 -10.11 14.40 28.34
CA GLN A 94 -8.88 14.96 27.77
C GLN A 94 -9.13 16.10 26.75
N GLY A 95 -10.38 16.52 26.50
CA GLY A 95 -10.73 17.69 25.67
C GLY A 95 -10.57 17.53 24.15
N GLU A 96 -10.66 18.63 23.39
CA GLU A 96 -10.46 18.62 21.93
C GLU A 96 -8.99 18.44 21.55
N VAL A 97 -8.72 17.48 20.65
CA VAL A 97 -7.35 17.19 20.17
C VAL A 97 -6.82 18.38 19.36
N LYS A 98 -5.87 19.12 19.90
CA LYS A 98 -5.16 20.17 19.16
C LYS A 98 -4.03 19.55 18.33
N TRP A 99 -3.73 20.11 17.17
CA TRP A 99 -2.58 19.67 16.35
C TRP A 99 -1.25 19.67 17.13
N ALA A 100 -1.15 20.48 18.19
CA ALA A 100 0.00 20.51 19.10
C ALA A 100 0.11 19.27 20.01
N GLU A 101 -0.98 18.56 20.32
CA GLU A 101 -0.96 17.33 21.13
C GLU A 101 -0.36 16.13 20.36
N LEU A 102 -0.30 16.21 19.03
CA LEU A 102 0.44 15.26 18.18
C LEU A 102 1.95 15.34 18.45
N ILE A 103 2.45 16.48 18.91
CA ILE A 103 3.88 16.72 19.19
C ILE A 103 4.21 16.45 20.67
N HIS A 104 3.22 16.04 21.47
CA HIS A 104 3.46 15.69 22.88
C HIS A 104 4.42 14.50 23.00
N PRO A 105 5.39 14.51 23.94
CA PRO A 105 6.43 13.47 24.06
C PRO A 105 5.89 12.04 24.15
N ASP A 106 4.70 11.83 24.73
CA ASP A 106 4.08 10.50 24.81
C ASP A 106 3.55 9.98 23.46
N ASN A 107 3.16 10.89 22.56
CA ASN A 107 2.61 10.58 21.24
C ASN A 107 3.68 10.67 20.13
N ILE A 108 4.76 11.42 20.36
CA ILE A 108 5.78 11.69 19.34
C ILE A 108 6.49 10.41 18.90
N HIS A 109 6.76 9.47 19.80
CA HIS A 109 7.37 8.18 19.43
C HIS A 109 6.45 7.34 18.54
N ARG A 110 5.14 7.40 18.79
CA ARG A 110 4.12 6.68 18.03
C ARG A 110 3.94 7.25 16.63
N ILE A 111 3.86 8.57 16.54
CA ILE A 111 3.70 9.31 15.27
C ILE A 111 4.97 9.24 14.44
N SER A 112 6.13 9.42 15.08
CA SER A 112 7.44 9.24 14.47
C SER A 112 7.57 7.86 13.83
N ASN A 113 7.19 6.79 14.54
CA ASN A 113 7.22 5.44 13.97
C ASN A 113 6.31 5.28 12.75
N GLY A 114 5.08 5.82 12.77
CA GLY A 114 4.18 5.80 11.60
C GLY A 114 4.74 6.57 10.40
N ILE A 115 5.29 7.77 10.65
CA ILE A 115 5.94 8.60 9.62
C ILE A 115 7.16 7.87 9.05
N PHE A 116 8.03 7.31 9.89
CA PHE A 116 9.22 6.59 9.45
C PHE A 116 8.88 5.33 8.65
N VAL A 117 7.81 4.61 9.00
CA VAL A 117 7.32 3.49 8.20
C VAL A 117 6.93 3.98 6.80
N HIS A 118 6.16 5.06 6.68
CA HIS A 118 5.81 5.61 5.37
C HIS A 118 7.02 6.13 4.58
N ILE A 119 7.94 6.86 5.23
CA ILE A 119 9.18 7.29 4.60
C ILE A 119 9.97 6.09 4.07
N TRP A 120 10.11 5.03 4.87
CA TRP A 120 10.84 3.84 4.46
C TRP A 120 10.14 3.06 3.36
N THR A 121 8.80 3.04 3.34
CA THR A 121 8.04 2.42 2.24
C THR A 121 8.29 3.12 0.92
N GLN A 122 8.40 4.45 0.93
CA GLN A 122 8.68 5.24 -0.27
C GLN A 122 10.15 5.13 -0.67
N LEU A 123 11.07 5.14 0.31
CA LEU A 123 12.52 5.04 0.09
C LEU A 123 12.95 3.64 -0.37
N SER A 124 12.15 2.60 -0.10
CA SER A 124 12.37 1.25 -0.63
C SER A 124 12.47 1.19 -2.17
N GLY A 125 12.02 2.24 -2.86
CA GLY A 125 12.18 2.38 -4.30
C GLY A 125 11.12 1.66 -5.13
N ASN A 126 10.08 1.08 -4.50
CA ASN A 126 9.00 0.39 -5.22
C ASN A 126 8.36 1.27 -6.31
N ASN A 127 8.11 2.56 -6.00
CA ASN A 127 7.57 3.50 -6.99
C ASN A 127 8.56 3.76 -8.14
N ALA A 128 9.84 3.95 -7.85
CA ALA A 128 10.86 4.14 -8.89
C ALA A 128 10.91 2.89 -9.79
N LEU A 129 10.84 1.71 -9.20
CA LEU A 129 10.86 0.46 -9.93
C LEU A 129 9.64 0.30 -10.85
N LEU A 130 8.43 0.63 -10.38
CA LEU A 130 7.22 0.58 -11.20
C LEU A 130 7.34 1.47 -12.45
N TYR A 131 7.96 2.64 -12.33
CA TYR A 131 8.18 3.53 -13.48
C TYR A 131 9.34 3.10 -14.37
N TYR A 132 10.42 2.57 -13.80
CA TYR A 132 11.66 2.29 -14.52
C TYR A 132 11.83 0.83 -14.96
N ILE A 133 10.98 -0.09 -14.54
CA ILE A 133 11.08 -1.51 -14.91
C ILE A 133 11.10 -1.69 -16.43
N VAL A 134 10.27 -0.94 -17.15
CA VAL A 134 10.22 -0.99 -18.61
C VAL A 134 11.53 -0.52 -19.26
N TYR A 135 12.28 0.39 -18.61
CA TYR A 135 13.60 0.82 -19.05
C TYR A 135 14.68 -0.20 -18.70
N ILE A 136 14.63 -0.81 -17.51
CA ILE A 136 15.52 -1.91 -17.10
C ILE A 136 15.40 -3.08 -18.10
N PHE A 137 14.18 -3.43 -18.49
CA PHE A 137 13.92 -4.46 -19.50
C PHE A 137 14.37 -4.09 -20.92
N GLN A 138 14.34 -2.81 -21.28
CA GLN A 138 14.88 -2.35 -22.56
C GLN A 138 16.42 -2.40 -22.57
N MET A 139 17.05 -2.02 -21.47
CA MET A 139 18.50 -2.15 -21.30
C MET A 139 18.93 -3.62 -21.33
N ALA A 140 18.05 -4.53 -20.91
CA ALA A 140 18.26 -5.97 -20.98
C ALA A 140 18.23 -6.59 -22.39
N GLY A 141 18.09 -5.80 -23.45
CA GLY A 141 18.10 -6.28 -24.84
C GLY A 141 16.77 -6.88 -25.31
N LEU A 142 15.75 -6.91 -24.46
CA LEU A 142 14.41 -7.40 -24.81
C LEU A 142 13.65 -6.31 -25.58
N THR A 143 13.54 -6.47 -26.90
CA THR A 143 12.84 -5.54 -27.80
C THR A 143 11.47 -6.09 -28.20
N GLY A 144 10.40 -5.28 -28.10
CA GLY A 144 9.03 -5.65 -28.53
C GLY A 144 7.91 -5.32 -27.52
N ASN A 145 6.87 -6.16 -27.44
CA ASN A 145 5.73 -6.09 -26.48
C ASN A 145 6.15 -6.24 -25.00
N VAL A 146 7.46 -6.28 -24.75
CA VAL A 146 8.12 -6.42 -23.46
C VAL A 146 7.69 -5.33 -22.49
N LYS A 147 7.39 -4.11 -22.94
CA LYS A 147 6.88 -3.05 -22.06
C LYS A 147 5.57 -3.44 -21.38
N LEU A 148 4.65 -4.03 -22.14
CA LEU A 148 3.34 -4.45 -21.66
C LEU A 148 3.48 -5.70 -20.79
N ILE A 149 4.29 -6.67 -21.23
CA ILE A 149 4.49 -7.93 -20.49
C ILE A 149 5.22 -7.66 -19.17
N ALA A 150 6.30 -6.87 -19.17
CA ALA A 150 7.10 -6.60 -17.98
C ALA A 150 6.31 -5.87 -16.89
N SER A 151 5.51 -4.86 -17.28
CA SER A 151 4.62 -4.16 -16.36
C SER A 151 3.48 -5.07 -15.87
N SER A 152 2.85 -5.84 -16.76
CA SER A 152 1.76 -6.75 -16.38
C SER A 152 2.23 -7.84 -15.42
N VAL A 153 3.37 -8.49 -15.68
CA VAL A 153 3.97 -9.49 -14.78
C VAL A 153 4.27 -8.88 -13.42
N GLN A 154 4.74 -7.63 -13.38
CA GLN A 154 4.99 -6.94 -12.12
C GLN A 154 3.72 -6.77 -11.28
N TYR A 155 2.62 -6.34 -11.90
CA TYR A 155 1.33 -6.19 -11.22
C TYR A 155 0.75 -7.55 -10.79
N ILE A 156 0.91 -8.59 -11.61
CA ILE A 156 0.49 -9.95 -11.25
C ILE A 156 1.26 -10.41 -10.01
N ILE A 157 2.58 -10.24 -9.97
CA ILE A 157 3.41 -10.57 -8.80
C ILE A 157 2.93 -9.77 -7.58
N ASN A 158 2.66 -8.48 -7.73
CA ASN A 158 2.18 -7.66 -6.62
C ASN A 158 0.87 -8.23 -6.05
N VAL A 159 -0.12 -8.55 -6.89
CA VAL A 159 -1.40 -9.13 -6.46
C VAL A 159 -1.19 -10.52 -5.83
N VAL A 160 -0.44 -11.41 -6.50
CA VAL A 160 -0.22 -12.78 -6.05
C VAL A 160 0.52 -12.83 -4.73
N PHE A 161 1.49 -11.94 -4.48
CA PHE A 161 2.21 -11.90 -3.21
C PHE A 161 1.47 -11.12 -2.11
N THR A 162 0.53 -10.25 -2.47
CA THR A 162 -0.33 -9.56 -1.48
C THR A 162 -1.38 -10.50 -0.88
N LEU A 163 -1.89 -11.49 -1.63
CA LEU A 163 -2.89 -12.44 -1.13
C LEU A 163 -2.38 -13.31 0.04
N PRO A 164 -1.23 -14.00 -0.04
CA PRO A 164 -0.65 -14.70 1.10
C PRO A 164 -0.25 -13.76 2.23
N ALA A 165 0.09 -12.50 1.92
CA ALA A 165 0.47 -11.52 2.92
C ALA A 165 -0.64 -11.39 3.96
N ILE A 166 -1.89 -11.22 3.54
CA ILE A 166 -3.03 -11.05 4.45
C ILE A 166 -3.10 -12.19 5.48
N PHE A 167 -2.96 -13.44 5.05
CA PHE A 167 -3.03 -14.60 5.96
C PHE A 167 -1.78 -14.80 6.82
N PHE A 168 -0.60 -14.57 6.25
CA PHE A 168 0.67 -14.79 6.95
C PHE A 168 1.02 -13.64 7.90
N LEU A 169 0.62 -12.41 7.58
CA LEU A 169 0.92 -11.22 8.38
C LEU A 169 0.31 -11.32 9.78
N ASP A 170 -0.93 -11.79 9.84
CA ASP A 170 -1.68 -11.96 11.09
C ASP A 170 -1.02 -13.01 12.01
N ARG A 171 -0.23 -13.93 11.44
CA ARG A 171 0.44 -15.01 12.17
C ARG A 171 1.87 -14.69 12.58
N ILE A 172 2.63 -13.99 11.72
CA ILE A 172 4.06 -13.70 11.94
C ILE A 172 4.24 -12.51 12.90
N GLY A 173 3.25 -11.62 12.98
CA GLY A 173 3.35 -10.38 13.75
C GLY A 173 4.10 -9.28 12.98
N ARG A 174 3.76 -8.02 13.28
CA ARG A 174 4.12 -6.88 12.41
C ARG A 174 5.58 -6.46 12.48
N ARG A 175 6.17 -6.48 13.67
CA ARG A 175 7.59 -6.11 13.88
C ARG A 175 8.58 -7.05 13.18
N PRO A 176 8.50 -8.40 13.32
CA PRO A 176 9.40 -9.28 12.61
C PRO A 176 9.16 -9.29 11.09
N ALA A 177 7.92 -9.08 10.64
CA ALA A 177 7.62 -8.98 9.21
C ALA A 177 8.28 -7.75 8.55
N LEU A 178 8.28 -6.58 9.21
CA LEU A 178 8.97 -5.38 8.71
C LEU A 178 10.50 -5.56 8.69
N ILE A 179 11.08 -6.08 9.77
CA ILE A 179 12.53 -6.28 9.88
C ILE A 179 13.01 -7.35 8.88
N GLY A 180 12.30 -8.48 8.80
CA GLY A 180 12.60 -9.54 7.84
C GLY A 180 12.46 -9.05 6.40
N GLY A 181 11.37 -8.33 6.09
CA GLY A 181 11.15 -7.70 4.80
C GLY A 181 12.26 -6.72 4.43
N ALA A 182 12.71 -5.87 5.36
CA ALA A 182 13.82 -4.95 5.15
C ALA A 182 15.13 -5.69 4.84
N PHE A 183 15.40 -6.77 5.57
CA PHE A 183 16.62 -7.57 5.38
C PHE A 183 16.65 -8.22 3.99
N PHE A 184 15.54 -8.83 3.56
CA PHE A 184 15.45 -9.41 2.22
C PHE A 184 15.53 -8.34 1.13
N MET A 185 14.85 -7.20 1.28
CA MET A 185 14.95 -6.09 0.33
C MET A 185 16.38 -5.54 0.24
N MET A 186 17.10 -5.46 1.37
CA MET A 186 18.51 -5.06 1.38
C MET A 186 19.35 -6.03 0.55
N ILE A 187 19.16 -7.35 0.70
CA ILE A 187 19.87 -8.36 -0.11
C ILE A 187 19.57 -8.14 -1.60
N TRP A 188 18.30 -8.04 -1.98
CA TRP A 188 17.93 -7.88 -3.40
C TRP A 188 18.44 -6.58 -4.01
N LEU A 189 18.40 -5.47 -3.27
CA LEU A 189 18.95 -4.19 -3.69
C LEU A 189 20.48 -4.25 -3.84
N TYR A 190 21.17 -4.84 -2.86
CA TYR A 190 22.63 -4.94 -2.89
C TYR A 190 23.11 -5.89 -3.98
N SER A 191 22.40 -7.00 -4.21
CA SER A 191 22.65 -7.90 -5.35
C SER A 191 22.43 -7.19 -6.68
N THR A 192 21.34 -6.42 -6.82
CA THR A 192 21.08 -5.63 -8.04
C THR A 192 22.14 -4.56 -8.27
N ALA A 193 22.53 -3.84 -7.22
CA ALA A 193 23.57 -2.83 -7.27
C ALA A 193 24.95 -3.43 -7.58
N GLY A 194 25.29 -4.59 -6.99
CA GLY A 194 26.54 -5.30 -7.24
C GLY A 194 26.66 -5.79 -8.69
N VAL A 195 25.58 -6.35 -9.22
CA VAL A 195 25.52 -6.76 -10.64
C VAL A 195 25.60 -5.55 -11.56
N MET A 196 24.92 -4.44 -11.24
CA MET A 196 25.03 -3.20 -12.01
C MET A 196 26.41 -2.54 -11.88
N ALA A 197 27.12 -2.67 -10.75
CA ALA A 197 28.44 -2.06 -10.56
C ALA A 197 29.54 -2.81 -11.31
N GLN A 198 29.45 -4.14 -11.41
CA GLN A 198 30.46 -4.95 -12.12
C GLN A 198 30.24 -4.98 -13.64
N TYR A 199 28.99 -4.90 -14.10
CA TYR A 199 28.65 -5.03 -15.52
C TYR A 199 28.08 -3.73 -16.13
N GLY A 200 27.91 -2.67 -15.35
CA GLY A 200 27.28 -1.42 -15.77
C GLY A 200 28.19 -0.53 -16.58
N HIS A 201 28.18 -0.70 -17.89
CA HIS A 201 28.65 0.32 -18.83
C HIS A 201 27.46 1.12 -19.38
N TYR A 202 27.66 2.41 -19.65
CA TYR A 202 26.70 3.21 -20.42
C TYR A 202 26.73 2.70 -21.87
N VAL A 203 25.84 1.75 -22.21
CA VAL A 203 25.81 1.20 -23.58
C VAL A 203 24.53 1.64 -24.30
N PRO A 204 24.64 2.41 -25.41
CA PRO A 204 23.63 2.38 -26.46
C PRO A 204 23.76 1.03 -27.19
N GLY A 205 23.19 -0.05 -26.63
CA GLY A 205 23.35 -1.39 -27.22
C GLY A 205 22.96 -2.60 -26.36
N GLY A 206 22.77 -2.42 -25.05
CA GLY A 206 22.26 -3.48 -24.16
C GLY A 206 23.33 -4.41 -23.57
N PHE A 207 22.92 -5.16 -22.54
CA PHE A 207 23.72 -6.11 -21.78
C PHE A 207 23.79 -7.50 -22.44
N ASP A 208 24.76 -8.33 -22.03
CA ASP A 208 24.67 -9.79 -22.17
C ASP A 208 23.37 -10.29 -21.50
N GLY A 209 22.63 -11.13 -22.23
CA GLY A 209 21.27 -11.56 -21.83
C GLY A 209 21.19 -12.28 -20.47
N SER A 210 22.29 -12.87 -20.01
CA SER A 210 22.37 -13.56 -18.71
C SER A 210 22.39 -12.57 -17.53
N THR A 211 23.22 -11.53 -17.59
CA THR A 211 23.30 -10.47 -16.59
C THR A 211 21.99 -9.70 -16.48
N ALA A 212 21.34 -9.49 -17.63
CA ALA A 212 20.09 -8.78 -17.69
C ALA A 212 18.91 -9.56 -17.09
N ALA A 213 18.85 -10.87 -17.34
CA ALA A 213 17.88 -11.76 -16.72
C ALA A 213 18.04 -11.81 -15.18
N ALA A 214 19.29 -11.77 -14.67
CA ALA A 214 19.56 -11.72 -13.24
C ALA A 214 19.05 -10.43 -12.58
N VAL A 215 19.32 -9.27 -13.20
CA VAL A 215 18.80 -7.97 -12.71
C VAL A 215 17.28 -7.95 -12.69
N ILE A 216 16.63 -8.50 -13.72
CA ILE A 216 15.18 -8.62 -13.80
C ILE A 216 14.63 -9.52 -12.68
N ALA A 217 15.26 -10.68 -12.45
CA ALA A 217 14.84 -11.62 -11.41
C ALA A 217 14.95 -11.00 -10.01
N PHE A 218 16.06 -10.33 -9.68
CA PHE A 218 16.23 -9.65 -8.39
C PHE A 218 15.24 -8.50 -8.20
N THR A 219 14.94 -7.77 -9.28
CA THR A 219 13.94 -6.72 -9.29
C THR A 219 12.55 -7.26 -8.96
N TYR A 220 12.16 -8.40 -9.54
CA TYR A 220 10.87 -9.03 -9.23
C TYR A 220 10.81 -9.59 -7.81
N LEU A 221 11.91 -10.18 -7.32
CA LEU A 221 11.99 -10.67 -5.95
C LEU A 221 11.91 -9.52 -4.92
N LEU A 222 12.44 -8.35 -5.26
CA LEU A 222 12.28 -7.13 -4.46
C LEU A 222 10.81 -6.75 -4.34
N VAL A 223 10.07 -6.69 -5.46
CA VAL A 223 8.64 -6.32 -5.40
C VAL A 223 7.80 -7.41 -4.73
N ALA A 224 8.12 -8.69 -4.94
CA ALA A 224 7.45 -9.78 -4.23
C ALA A 224 7.61 -9.61 -2.71
N THR A 225 8.84 -9.35 -2.25
CA THR A 225 9.14 -9.10 -0.83
C THR A 225 8.43 -7.86 -0.31
N TYR A 226 8.45 -6.75 -1.06
CA TYR A 226 7.78 -5.50 -0.70
C TYR A 226 6.26 -5.66 -0.58
N SER A 227 5.65 -6.34 -1.56
CA SER A 227 4.19 -6.58 -1.61
C SER A 227 3.75 -7.50 -0.47
N PHE A 228 4.59 -8.47 -0.11
CA PHE A 228 4.29 -9.40 0.99
C PHE A 228 4.44 -8.78 2.38
N THR A 229 5.34 -7.82 2.57
CA THR A 229 5.68 -7.28 3.89
C THR A 229 5.25 -5.82 4.03
N TRP A 230 5.96 -4.91 3.36
CA TRP A 230 5.85 -3.48 3.58
C TRP A 230 4.52 -2.89 3.10
N ALA A 231 3.97 -3.39 1.99
CA ALA A 231 2.73 -2.86 1.42
C ALA A 231 1.52 -2.94 2.38
N PRO A 232 1.11 -4.11 2.92
CA PRO A 232 -0.02 -4.16 3.84
C PRO A 232 0.31 -3.56 5.21
N ILE A 233 1.53 -3.79 5.73
CA ILE A 233 1.90 -3.31 7.06
C ILE A 233 1.92 -1.78 7.10
N SER A 234 2.35 -1.09 6.04
CA SER A 234 2.42 0.37 6.04
C SER A 234 1.06 1.04 6.22
N TRP A 235 -0.02 0.40 5.80
CA TRP A 235 -1.37 0.94 5.95
C TRP A 235 -2.02 0.49 7.25
N CYS A 236 -1.78 -0.76 7.67
CA CYS A 236 -2.37 -1.28 8.89
C CYS A 236 -1.65 -0.79 10.15
N TYR A 237 -0.33 -0.59 10.11
CA TYR A 237 0.50 -0.25 11.29
C TYR A 237 0.15 1.12 11.89
N PRO A 238 0.01 2.22 11.10
CA PRO A 238 -0.45 3.49 11.62
C PRO A 238 -1.86 3.37 12.25
N SER A 239 -2.74 2.61 11.60
CA SER A 239 -4.11 2.38 12.07
C SER A 239 -4.19 1.64 13.40
N GLU A 240 -3.13 0.99 13.89
CA GLU A 240 -3.12 0.31 15.19
C GLU A 240 -2.49 1.13 16.31
N ILE A 241 -1.51 1.98 15.97
CA ILE A 241 -0.69 2.68 16.96
C ILE A 241 -1.34 3.98 17.44
N TYR A 242 -2.13 4.60 16.56
CA TYR A 242 -2.83 5.84 16.90
C TYR A 242 -4.01 5.55 17.83
N HIS A 243 -4.08 6.30 18.93
CA HIS A 243 -5.28 6.35 19.77
C HIS A 243 -6.46 6.87 18.93
N ILE A 244 -7.66 6.38 19.22
CA ILE A 244 -8.91 6.71 18.50
C ILE A 244 -9.09 8.22 18.30
N ARG A 245 -8.63 9.02 19.28
CA ARG A 245 -8.62 10.49 19.25
C ARG A 245 -7.71 11.10 18.16
N LEU A 246 -6.55 10.51 17.92
CA LEU A 246 -5.53 11.03 16.98
C LEU A 246 -5.70 10.47 15.56
N ARG A 247 -6.37 9.33 15.39
CA ARG A 247 -6.56 8.64 14.09
C ARG A 247 -7.21 9.48 12.99
N GLY A 248 -8.06 10.45 13.37
CA GLY A 248 -8.70 11.33 12.38
C GLY A 248 -7.79 12.44 11.87
N LYS A 249 -6.69 12.75 12.59
CA LYS A 249 -5.76 13.85 12.26
C LYS A 249 -4.35 13.37 11.91
N ALA A 250 -3.94 12.18 12.35
CA ALA A 250 -2.64 11.56 12.09
C ALA A 250 -2.70 10.63 10.87
#